data_AF-A0A915LY02-F1
#
_entry.id   AF-A0A915LY02-F1
#
_cell.length_a   1.000
_cell.length_b   1.000
_cell.length_c   1.000
_cell.angle_alpha   90.00
_cell.angle_beta   90.00
_cell.angle_gamma   90.00
#
_symmetry.space_group_name_H-M   'P 1'
#
loop_
_entity.id
_entity.type
_entity.pdbx_description
1 polymer ?
#
loop_
_entity_poly.entity_id
_entity_poly.type
_entity_poly.pdbx_seq_one_letter_code
_entity_poly.pdbx_strand_id
1 'polypeptide(L)'
;MLIATNNENDRRNATLALEKAMRQFVSNREKSAEEDIKAVRSLAIAPFAICNRLIGDFRTALRELKCTNHHSNTMPLLVIFGAMLILGFGRTMPWSLGIPLVDDNVKKQQMPIYFAMINFFKILGPICGFVIGAVVNKLYYTFPASAPRGLSPQDPTWIGAWWLGFLFIGVVMIGPSLMLFFFPEGGSKKDK
;
A
#
# COMPACT_ATOMS: atom_id res chain seq x y z
N MET A 1 -10.65 -40.88 -2.59
CA MET A 1 -11.74 -40.81 -3.59
C MET A 1 -12.59 -39.60 -3.22
N LEU A 2 -12.58 -38.60 -4.10
CA LEU A 2 -13.29 -37.32 -3.98
C LEU A 2 -14.79 -37.54 -3.78
N ILE A 3 -15.39 -36.87 -2.78
CA ILE A 3 -16.82 -36.54 -2.83
C ILE A 3 -16.91 -35.02 -3.01
N ALA A 4 -16.78 -34.62 -4.27
CA ALA A 4 -16.93 -33.26 -4.77
C ALA A 4 -18.37 -33.06 -5.30
N THR A 5 -19.39 -33.23 -4.46
CA THR A 5 -20.79 -33.04 -4.86
C THR A 5 -21.55 -31.94 -4.11
N ASN A 6 -20.92 -31.24 -3.16
CA ASN A 6 -21.62 -30.29 -2.28
C ASN A 6 -21.40 -28.80 -2.59
N ASN A 7 -20.86 -28.44 -3.76
CA ASN A 7 -20.25 -27.11 -3.93
C ASN A 7 -21.14 -26.02 -4.56
N GLU A 8 -22.23 -26.39 -5.26
CA GLU A 8 -23.08 -25.42 -5.98
C GLU A 8 -24.44 -25.19 -5.32
N ASN A 9 -25.11 -26.26 -4.86
CA ASN A 9 -26.38 -26.14 -4.15
C ASN A 9 -26.21 -25.53 -2.74
N ASP A 10 -25.14 -25.88 -2.03
CA ASP A 10 -24.84 -25.30 -0.72
C ASP A 10 -24.51 -23.80 -0.83
N ARG A 11 -23.76 -23.42 -1.87
CA ARG A 11 -23.44 -22.02 -2.19
C ARG A 11 -24.68 -21.21 -2.57
N ARG A 12 -25.59 -21.79 -3.36
CA ARG A 12 -26.90 -21.18 -3.69
C ARG A 12 -27.77 -21.00 -2.44
N ASN A 13 -27.82 -21.99 -1.55
CA ASN A 13 -28.60 -21.91 -0.32
C ASN A 13 -28.03 -20.87 0.66
N ALA A 14 -26.71 -20.80 0.81
CA ALA A 14 -26.03 -19.80 1.63
C ALA A 14 -26.16 -18.37 1.07
N THR A 15 -26.06 -18.20 -0.25
CA THR A 15 -26.30 -16.90 -0.91
C THR A 15 -27.76 -16.47 -0.80
N LEU A 16 -28.72 -17.40 -0.93
CA LEU A 16 -30.14 -17.12 -0.74
C LEU A 16 -30.46 -16.73 0.72
N ALA A 17 -29.80 -17.37 1.70
CA ALA A 17 -29.93 -17.01 3.10
C ALA A 17 -29.33 -15.62 3.40
N LEU A 18 -28.17 -15.32 2.82
CA LEU A 18 -27.53 -14.00 2.91
C LEU A 18 -28.37 -12.91 2.26
N GLU A 19 -28.96 -13.18 1.09
CA GLU A 19 -29.83 -12.26 0.37
C GLU A 19 -31.09 -11.96 1.19
N LYS A 20 -31.71 -12.96 1.81
CA LYS A 20 -32.86 -12.76 2.72
C LYS A 20 -32.47 -11.94 3.95
N ALA A 21 -31.32 -12.22 4.57
CA ALA A 21 -30.82 -11.46 5.71
C ALA A 21 -30.52 -9.99 5.34
N MET A 22 -29.91 -9.75 4.17
CA MET A 22 -29.68 -8.40 3.64
C MET A 22 -30.99 -7.70 3.30
N ARG A 23 -31.93 -8.36 2.62
CA ARG A 23 -33.25 -7.78 2.28
C ARG A 23 -34.05 -7.43 3.53
N GLN A 24 -34.01 -8.26 4.56
CA GLN A 24 -34.69 -7.99 5.83
C GLN A 24 -34.04 -6.84 6.60
N PHE A 25 -32.71 -6.76 6.57
CA PHE A 25 -31.97 -5.61 7.08
C PHE A 25 -32.33 -4.33 6.32
N VAL A 26 -32.36 -4.37 4.98
CA VAL A 26 -32.70 -3.22 4.12
C VAL A 26 -34.16 -2.79 4.29
N SER A 27 -35.11 -3.74 4.33
CA SER A 27 -36.55 -3.45 4.48
C SER A 27 -36.89 -2.81 5.83
N ASN A 28 -36.26 -3.26 6.92
CA ASN A 28 -36.38 -2.60 8.22
C ASN A 28 -35.76 -1.20 8.24
N ARG A 29 -34.84 -0.89 7.32
CA ARG A 29 -34.09 0.38 7.23
C ARG A 29 -34.69 1.38 6.24
N GLU A 30 -35.45 0.90 5.26
CA GLU A 30 -36.13 1.71 4.22
C GLU A 30 -37.18 2.67 4.82
N LYS A 31 -37.72 2.36 6.01
CA LYS A 31 -38.67 3.24 6.73
C LYS A 31 -38.04 4.48 7.39
N SER A 32 -36.71 4.64 7.42
CA SER A 32 -35.99 5.66 8.23
C SER A 32 -34.78 6.27 7.49
N ALA A 33 -34.89 6.43 6.17
CA ALA A 33 -33.79 6.19 5.24
C ALA A 33 -32.68 7.26 5.07
N GLU A 34 -32.78 8.50 5.54
CA GLU A 34 -31.73 9.51 5.21
C GLU A 34 -30.70 9.77 6.32
N GLU A 35 -31.11 9.83 7.59
CA GLU A 35 -30.19 10.07 8.72
C GLU A 35 -29.54 8.78 9.26
N ASP A 36 -30.25 7.66 9.24
CA ASP A 36 -29.81 6.40 9.84
C ASP A 36 -28.68 5.70 9.07
N ILE A 37 -28.39 6.06 7.82
CA ILE A 37 -27.31 5.44 7.03
C ILE A 37 -25.94 5.75 7.64
N LYS A 38 -25.74 6.98 8.11
CA LYS A 38 -24.51 7.38 8.82
C LYS A 38 -24.43 6.73 10.20
N ALA A 39 -25.55 6.68 10.92
CA ALA A 39 -25.64 6.06 12.23
C ALA A 39 -25.30 4.57 12.19
N VAL A 40 -25.83 3.80 11.24
CA VAL A 40 -25.52 2.37 11.12
C VAL A 40 -24.13 2.09 10.55
N ARG A 41 -23.59 2.95 9.69
CA ARG A 41 -22.16 2.85 9.33
C ARG A 41 -21.28 3.05 10.56
N SER A 42 -21.58 4.04 11.39
CA SER A 42 -20.89 4.29 12.66
C SER A 42 -21.04 3.11 13.63
N LEU A 43 -22.25 2.56 13.76
CA LEU A 43 -22.52 1.39 14.61
C LEU A 43 -21.82 0.13 14.09
N ALA A 44 -21.76 -0.11 12.78
CA ALA A 44 -21.07 -1.26 12.19
C ALA A 44 -19.55 -1.21 12.37
N ILE A 45 -18.98 -0.01 12.53
CA ILE A 45 -17.54 0.21 12.81
C ILE A 45 -17.28 0.19 14.33
N ALA A 46 -18.31 0.35 15.15
CA ALA A 46 -18.16 0.38 16.60
C ALA A 46 -17.71 -1.00 17.13
N PRO A 47 -16.77 -1.06 18.09
CA PRO A 47 -16.25 -2.33 18.60
C PRO A 47 -17.33 -3.19 19.27
N PHE A 48 -18.42 -2.58 19.76
CA PHE A 48 -19.54 -3.30 20.39
C PHE A 48 -20.54 -3.91 19.40
N ALA A 49 -20.51 -3.55 18.11
CA ALA A 49 -21.38 -4.18 17.11
C ALA A 49 -21.13 -5.69 16.99
N ILE A 50 -19.93 -6.15 17.35
CA ILE A 50 -19.58 -7.58 17.37
C ILE A 50 -20.42 -8.36 18.40
N CYS A 51 -20.95 -7.70 19.44
CA CYS A 51 -21.81 -8.32 20.45
C CYS A 51 -23.26 -8.48 19.98
N ASN A 52 -23.66 -7.84 18.88
CA ASN A 52 -24.99 -8.00 18.33
C ASN A 52 -25.13 -9.35 17.62
N ARG A 53 -26.06 -10.20 18.06
CA ARG A 53 -26.34 -11.52 17.45
C ARG A 53 -26.50 -11.46 15.94
N LEU A 54 -27.19 -10.43 15.42
CA LEU A 54 -27.42 -10.28 13.98
C LEU A 54 -26.11 -10.13 13.18
N ILE A 55 -25.16 -9.37 13.73
CA ILE A 55 -23.86 -9.10 13.10
C ILE A 55 -22.97 -10.34 13.20
N GLY A 56 -23.07 -11.08 14.31
CA GLY A 56 -22.41 -12.38 14.50
C GLY A 56 -22.89 -13.42 13.48
N ASP A 57 -24.20 -13.56 13.30
CA ASP A 57 -24.80 -14.51 12.35
C ASP A 57 -24.42 -14.16 10.90
N PHE A 58 -24.51 -12.87 10.54
CA PHE A 58 -24.12 -12.39 9.22
C PHE A 58 -22.62 -12.63 8.93
N ARG A 59 -21.75 -12.37 9.90
CA ARG A 59 -20.31 -12.62 9.76
C ARG A 59 -20.00 -14.11 9.58
N THR A 60 -20.75 -14.98 10.24
CA THR A 60 -20.61 -16.44 10.13
C THR A 60 -21.01 -16.89 8.73
N ALA A 61 -22.17 -16.45 8.23
CA ALA A 61 -22.61 -16.73 6.86
C ALA A 61 -21.63 -16.22 5.78
N LEU A 62 -21.10 -15.00 5.95
CA LEU A 62 -20.05 -14.47 5.07
C LEU A 62 -18.75 -15.28 5.13
N ARG A 63 -18.38 -15.80 6.31
CA ARG A 63 -17.18 -16.60 6.49
C ARG A 63 -17.31 -17.94 5.75
N GLU A 64 -18.46 -18.60 5.84
CA GLU A 64 -18.74 -19.83 5.08
C GLU A 64 -18.60 -19.61 3.57
N LEU A 65 -19.19 -18.53 3.04
CA LEU A 65 -19.07 -18.17 1.61
C LEU A 65 -17.63 -17.85 1.20
N LYS A 66 -16.85 -17.24 2.09
CA LYS A 66 -15.44 -16.91 1.83
C LYS A 66 -14.56 -18.16 1.81
N CYS A 67 -14.83 -19.13 2.67
CA CYS A 67 -14.10 -20.41 2.74
C CYS A 67 -14.34 -21.29 1.50
N THR A 68 -15.48 -21.15 0.82
CA THR A 68 -15.74 -21.85 -0.45
C THR A 68 -14.95 -21.25 -1.62
N ASN A 69 -14.47 -20.01 -1.47
CA ASN A 69 -13.68 -19.33 -2.49
C ASN A 69 -12.19 -19.61 -2.26
N HIS A 70 -11.70 -20.70 -2.85
CA HIS A 70 -10.31 -21.14 -2.73
C HIS A 70 -9.37 -20.26 -3.57
N HIS A 71 -9.28 -18.97 -3.24
CA HIS A 71 -8.26 -18.09 -3.80
C HIS A 71 -6.90 -18.45 -3.21
N SER A 72 -6.00 -18.95 -4.06
CA SER A 72 -4.62 -19.19 -3.67
C SER A 72 -3.91 -17.85 -3.41
N ASN A 73 -3.34 -17.70 -2.21
CA ASN A 73 -2.58 -16.50 -1.81
C ASN A 73 -1.15 -16.48 -2.39
N THR A 74 -0.77 -17.45 -3.22
CA THR A 74 0.58 -17.57 -3.76
C THR A 74 0.97 -16.35 -4.61
N MET A 75 0.06 -15.80 -5.40
CA MET A 75 0.37 -14.69 -6.31
C MET A 75 0.75 -13.39 -5.56
N PRO A 76 -0.04 -12.89 -4.58
CA PRO A 76 0.37 -11.76 -3.76
C PRO A 76 1.70 -11.99 -3.02
N LEU A 77 1.92 -13.21 -2.51
CA LEU A 77 3.14 -13.55 -1.78
C LEU A 77 4.38 -13.47 -2.67
N LEU A 78 4.31 -14.00 -3.90
CA LEU A 78 5.43 -13.92 -4.84
C LEU A 78 5.74 -12.48 -5.25
N VAL A 79 4.71 -11.66 -5.48
CA VAL A 79 4.89 -10.24 -5.81
C VAL A 79 5.56 -9.48 -4.67
N ILE A 80 5.10 -9.69 -3.43
CA ILE A 80 5.69 -9.04 -2.25
C ILE A 80 7.13 -9.50 -2.05
N PHE A 81 7.39 -10.80 -2.18
CA PHE A 81 8.73 -11.36 -2.04
C PHE A 81 9.69 -10.78 -3.08
N GLY A 82 9.29 -10.73 -4.36
CA GLY A 82 10.07 -10.11 -5.42
C GLY A 82 10.33 -8.62 -5.17
N ALA A 83 9.31 -7.87 -4.74
CA ALA A 83 9.45 -6.47 -4.39
C ALA A 83 10.43 -6.24 -3.23
N MET A 84 10.37 -7.06 -2.18
CA MET A 84 11.30 -6.98 -1.04
C MET A 84 12.74 -7.29 -1.44
N LEU A 85 12.96 -8.26 -2.34
CA LEU A 85 14.30 -8.55 -2.87
C LEU A 85 14.88 -7.38 -3.65
N ILE A 86 14.10 -6.81 -4.60
CA ILE A 86 14.54 -5.65 -5.40
C ILE A 86 14.82 -4.45 -4.49
N LEU A 87 13.97 -4.20 -3.50
CA LEU A 87 14.21 -3.18 -2.49
C LEU A 87 15.49 -3.47 -1.69
N GLY A 88 15.77 -4.71 -1.33
CA GLY A 88 17.01 -5.11 -0.68
C GLY A 88 18.24 -4.70 -1.48
N PHE A 89 18.31 -5.11 -2.75
CA PHE A 89 19.41 -4.74 -3.65
C PHE A 89 19.54 -3.22 -3.82
N GLY A 90 18.44 -2.52 -4.06
CA GLY A 90 18.45 -1.07 -4.23
C GLY A 90 18.92 -0.32 -2.98
N ARG A 91 18.68 -0.87 -1.78
CA ARG A 91 19.08 -0.27 -0.52
C ARG A 91 20.55 -0.51 -0.19
N THR A 92 21.11 -1.66 -0.53
CA THR A 92 22.50 -2.01 -0.20
C THR A 92 23.49 -1.47 -1.22
N MET A 93 23.13 -1.44 -2.50
CA MET A 93 24.06 -1.12 -3.60
C MET A 93 24.79 0.23 -3.44
N PRO A 94 24.13 1.35 -3.07
CA PRO A 94 24.82 2.62 -2.86
C PRO A 94 25.83 2.59 -1.70
N TRP A 95 25.60 1.77 -0.67
CA TRP A 95 26.53 1.64 0.46
C TRP A 95 27.72 0.75 0.11
N SER A 96 27.46 -0.36 -0.59
CA SER A 96 28.50 -1.32 -0.96
C SER A 96 29.42 -0.80 -2.07
N LEU A 97 28.89 -0.12 -3.08
CA LEU A 97 29.67 0.35 -4.24
C LEU A 97 29.90 1.86 -4.22
N GLY A 98 28.98 2.65 -3.66
CA GLY A 98 29.07 4.11 -3.70
C GLY A 98 30.11 4.69 -2.75
N ILE A 99 30.23 4.16 -1.53
CA ILE A 99 31.24 4.68 -0.57
C ILE A 99 32.67 4.43 -1.05
N PRO A 100 33.05 3.21 -1.47
CA PRO A 100 34.39 2.97 -2.01
C PRO A 100 34.70 3.85 -3.23
N LEU A 101 33.71 4.03 -4.12
CA LEU A 101 33.86 4.91 -5.27
C LEU A 101 34.20 6.35 -4.86
N VAL A 102 33.54 6.88 -3.81
CA VAL A 102 33.84 8.22 -3.29
C VAL A 102 35.22 8.26 -2.63
N ASP A 103 35.61 7.22 -1.88
CA ASP A 103 36.90 7.14 -1.21
C ASP A 103 38.08 7.14 -2.21
N ASP A 104 37.96 6.40 -3.30
CA ASP A 104 38.99 6.29 -4.33
C ASP A 104 39.12 7.58 -5.19
N ASN A 105 38.03 8.36 -5.33
CA ASN A 105 38.01 9.56 -6.18
C ASN A 105 38.25 10.87 -5.42
N VAL A 106 38.26 10.85 -4.08
CA VAL A 106 38.35 12.06 -3.24
C VAL A 106 39.64 12.06 -2.42
N LYS A 107 40.26 13.24 -2.25
CA LYS A 107 41.43 13.41 -1.37
C LYS A 107 41.04 13.14 0.10
N LYS A 108 41.87 12.39 0.84
CA LYS A 108 41.65 12.04 2.26
C LYS A 108 41.29 13.22 3.18
N GLN A 109 41.83 14.41 2.92
CA GLN A 109 41.53 15.62 3.70
C GLN A 109 40.09 16.13 3.53
N GLN A 110 39.46 15.88 2.37
CA GLN A 110 38.10 16.34 2.05
C GLN A 110 37.04 15.25 2.31
N MET A 111 37.46 13.99 2.48
CA MET A 111 36.60 12.85 2.77
C MET A 111 35.56 13.11 3.89
N PRO A 112 35.90 13.73 5.05
CA PRO A 112 34.92 13.97 6.11
C PRO A 112 33.74 14.84 5.69
N ILE A 113 33.96 15.79 4.78
CA ILE A 113 32.91 16.70 4.28
C ILE A 113 31.92 15.91 3.40
N TYR A 114 32.40 15.01 2.55
CA TYR A 114 31.54 14.15 1.73
C TYR A 114 30.71 13.20 2.58
N PHE A 115 31.29 12.58 3.63
CA PHE A 115 30.52 11.76 4.57
C PHE A 115 29.44 12.57 5.31
N ALA A 116 29.75 13.81 5.72
CA ALA A 116 28.77 14.69 6.33
C ALA A 116 27.59 14.97 5.39
N MET A 117 27.86 15.24 4.11
CA MET A 117 26.81 15.44 3.09
C MET A 117 25.97 14.17 2.87
N ILE A 118 26.60 12.99 2.73
CA ILE A 118 25.88 11.71 2.59
C ILE A 118 24.94 11.48 3.77
N ASN A 119 25.41 11.70 5.00
CA ASN A 119 24.60 11.53 6.20
C ASN A 119 23.48 12.58 6.30
N PHE A 120 23.71 13.82 5.83
CA PHE A 120 22.67 14.84 5.75
C PHE A 120 21.52 14.40 4.85
N PHE A 121 21.81 13.95 3.62
CA PHE A 121 20.78 13.45 2.70
C PHE A 121 20.07 12.20 3.25
N LYS A 122 20.77 11.35 4.02
CA LYS A 122 20.17 10.20 4.71
C LYS A 122 19.08 10.60 5.69
N ILE A 123 19.26 11.72 6.41
CA ILE A 123 18.28 12.25 7.37
C ILE A 123 17.19 13.05 6.66
N LEU A 124 17.55 13.76 5.58
CA LEU A 124 16.60 14.53 4.79
C LEU A 124 15.59 13.63 4.05
N GLY A 125 16.00 12.44 3.62
CA GLY A 125 15.15 11.48 2.92
C GLY A 125 13.81 11.20 3.62
N PRO A 126 13.80 10.77 4.91
CA PRO A 126 12.57 10.60 5.69
C PRO A 126 11.69 11.85 5.74
N ILE A 127 12.28 13.04 5.95
CA ILE A 127 11.54 14.30 6.07
C ILE A 127 10.81 14.59 4.75
N CYS A 128 11.53 14.56 3.63
CA CYS A 128 10.95 14.76 2.31
C CYS A 128 9.91 13.68 1.98
N GLY A 129 10.17 12.42 2.33
CA GLY A 129 9.26 11.30 2.13
C GLY A 129 7.92 11.48 2.86
N PHE A 130 7.95 11.91 4.12
CA PHE A 130 6.73 12.18 4.88
C PHE A 130 5.95 13.36 4.30
N VAL A 131 6.63 14.44 3.88
CA VAL A 131 5.97 15.60 3.27
C VAL A 131 5.30 15.20 1.95
N ILE A 132 6.02 14.51 1.05
CA ILE A 132 5.48 14.04 -0.23
C ILE A 132 4.32 13.07 0.02
N GLY A 133 4.49 12.11 0.93
CA GLY A 133 3.45 11.16 1.30
C GLY A 133 2.19 11.84 1.82
N ALA A 134 2.34 12.86 2.69
CA ALA A 134 1.21 13.62 3.21
C ALA A 134 0.45 14.38 2.12
N VAL A 135 1.17 14.99 1.16
CA VAL A 135 0.55 15.70 0.03
C VAL A 135 -0.17 14.73 -0.89
N VAL A 136 0.49 13.63 -1.26
CA VAL A 136 -0.07 12.62 -2.17
C VAL A 136 -1.28 11.91 -1.56
N ASN A 137 -1.29 11.72 -0.24
CA ASN A 137 -2.43 11.10 0.45
C ASN A 137 -3.67 12.01 0.45
N LYS A 138 -3.54 13.34 0.25
CA LYS A 138 -4.69 14.25 0.07
C LYS A 138 -5.34 14.13 -1.31
N LEU A 139 -4.70 13.45 -2.26
CA LEU A 139 -5.26 13.16 -3.59
C LEU A 139 -5.96 11.81 -3.56
N TYR A 140 -7.13 11.70 -4.18
CA TYR A 140 -7.87 10.44 -4.20
C TYR A 140 -7.21 9.43 -5.15
N TYR A 141 -7.27 8.13 -4.83
CA TYR A 141 -6.54 7.10 -5.57
C TYR A 141 -6.87 7.02 -7.07
N THR A 142 -8.05 7.49 -7.51
CA THR A 142 -8.47 7.51 -8.92
C THR A 142 -7.90 8.67 -9.74
N PHE A 143 -7.00 9.47 -9.18
CA PHE A 143 -6.35 10.57 -9.91
C PHE A 143 -5.87 10.12 -11.31
N PRO A 144 -6.19 10.84 -12.41
CA PRO A 144 -6.76 12.21 -12.46
C PRO A 144 -8.29 12.32 -12.35
N ALA A 145 -9.03 11.22 -12.26
CA ALA A 145 -10.48 11.27 -12.06
C ALA A 145 -10.83 11.74 -10.64
N SER A 146 -11.85 12.60 -10.53
CA SER A 146 -12.31 13.17 -9.25
C SER A 146 -12.91 12.11 -8.34
N ALA A 147 -12.77 12.32 -7.02
CA ALA A 147 -13.44 11.50 -6.02
C ALA A 147 -14.97 11.55 -6.20
N PRO A 148 -15.70 10.48 -5.81
CA PRO A 148 -17.15 10.49 -5.75
C PRO A 148 -17.68 11.70 -4.97
N ARG A 149 -18.80 12.30 -5.43
CA ARG A 149 -19.39 13.48 -4.78
C ARG A 149 -19.67 13.19 -3.30
N GLY A 150 -19.17 14.07 -2.42
CA GLY A 150 -19.37 13.98 -0.97
C GLY A 150 -18.31 13.21 -0.19
N LEU A 151 -17.27 12.67 -0.85
CA LEU A 151 -16.11 12.07 -0.17
C LEU A 151 -15.04 13.14 0.12
N SER A 152 -14.69 13.29 1.39
CA SER A 152 -13.65 14.22 1.86
C SER A 152 -12.41 13.46 2.34
N PRO A 153 -11.20 14.05 2.28
CA PRO A 153 -9.99 13.48 2.92
C PRO A 153 -10.10 13.21 4.42
N GLN A 154 -11.15 13.71 5.07
CA GLN A 154 -11.45 13.49 6.47
C GLN A 154 -12.27 12.22 6.72
N ASP A 155 -12.84 11.62 5.68
CA ASP A 155 -13.66 10.41 5.80
C ASP A 155 -12.77 9.17 5.99
N PRO A 156 -13.16 8.20 6.84
CA PRO A 156 -12.39 6.97 7.07
C PRO A 156 -12.32 6.07 5.84
N THR A 157 -13.15 6.31 4.82
CA THR A 157 -13.11 5.60 3.53
C THR A 157 -12.18 6.25 2.50
N TRP A 158 -11.48 7.33 2.88
CA TRP A 158 -10.54 8.00 2.00
C TRP A 158 -9.28 7.15 1.79
N ILE A 159 -9.00 6.84 0.53
CA ILE A 159 -7.79 6.13 0.11
C ILE A 159 -7.01 7.08 -0.78
N GLY A 160 -5.88 7.56 -0.26
CA GLY A 160 -5.04 8.47 -1.01
C GLY A 160 -4.28 7.83 -2.17
N ALA A 161 -3.76 8.64 -3.07
CA ALA A 161 -3.04 8.22 -4.27
C ALA A 161 -1.59 7.81 -4.01
N TRP A 162 -1.33 6.96 -3.01
CA TRP A 162 0.01 6.58 -2.54
C TRP A 162 0.99 6.13 -3.64
N TRP A 163 0.47 5.47 -4.68
CA TRP A 163 1.23 5.02 -5.84
C TRP A 163 1.97 6.17 -6.56
N LEU A 164 1.42 7.39 -6.54
CA LEU A 164 1.99 8.55 -7.19
C LEU A 164 3.31 8.98 -6.53
N GLY A 165 3.43 8.79 -5.22
CA GLY A 165 4.67 9.04 -4.48
C GLY A 165 5.81 8.15 -4.97
N PHE A 166 5.53 6.87 -5.22
CA PHE A 166 6.53 5.94 -5.75
C PHE A 166 6.99 6.30 -7.16
N LEU A 167 6.06 6.70 -8.03
CA LEU A 167 6.41 7.18 -9.38
C LEU A 167 7.26 8.45 -9.33
N PHE A 168 6.87 9.43 -8.52
CA PHE A 168 7.61 10.68 -8.38
C PHE A 168 9.05 10.44 -7.91
N ILE A 169 9.22 9.66 -6.83
CA ILE A 169 10.54 9.31 -6.30
C ILE A 169 11.35 8.53 -7.33
N GLY A 170 10.72 7.59 -8.05
CA GLY A 170 11.36 6.82 -9.11
C GLY A 170 11.91 7.71 -10.23
N VAL A 171 11.13 8.68 -10.71
CA VAL A 171 11.55 9.63 -11.76
C VAL A 171 12.70 10.52 -11.27
N VAL A 172 12.61 11.04 -10.05
CA VAL A 172 13.69 11.86 -9.47
C VAL A 172 14.99 11.07 -9.36
N MET A 173 14.92 9.76 -9.08
CA MET A 173 16.10 8.89 -8.97
C MET A 173 16.80 8.63 -10.31
N ILE A 174 16.12 8.82 -11.45
CA ILE A 174 16.72 8.66 -12.78
C ILE A 174 17.85 9.67 -12.98
N GLY A 175 17.71 10.90 -12.47
CA GLY A 175 18.72 11.96 -12.62
C GLY A 175 20.10 11.55 -12.09
N PRO A 176 20.24 11.21 -10.79
CA PRO A 176 21.50 10.72 -10.23
C PRO A 176 21.99 9.44 -10.91
N SER A 177 21.10 8.53 -11.32
CA SER A 177 21.48 7.32 -12.04
C SER A 177 22.13 7.64 -13.39
N LEU A 178 21.57 8.60 -14.14
CA LEU A 178 22.15 9.05 -15.40
C LEU A 178 23.47 9.77 -15.18
N MET A 179 23.55 10.64 -14.16
CA MET A 179 24.78 11.33 -13.82
C MET A 179 25.92 10.35 -13.49
N LEU A 180 25.61 9.26 -12.78
CA LEU A 180 26.58 8.19 -12.49
C LEU A 180 26.93 7.39 -13.74
N PHE A 181 25.97 7.10 -14.62
CA PHE A 181 26.22 6.36 -15.87
C PHE A 181 27.11 7.12 -16.85
N PHE A 182 26.98 8.45 -16.90
CA PHE A 182 27.83 9.32 -17.71
C PHE A 182 29.09 9.81 -16.96
N PHE A 183 29.33 9.32 -15.74
CA PHE A 183 30.54 9.67 -15.01
C PHE A 183 31.75 9.08 -15.74
N PRO A 184 32.68 9.90 -16.25
CA PRO A 184 33.84 9.38 -16.96
C PRO A 184 34.74 8.65 -15.96
N GLU A 185 35.06 7.39 -16.23
CA GLU A 185 36.14 6.70 -15.54
C GLU A 185 37.44 7.46 -15.82
N GLY A 186 37.90 8.22 -14.83
CA GLY A 186 39.13 8.98 -14.90
C GLY A 186 40.30 8.03 -15.09
N GLY A 187 40.76 7.89 -16.34
CA GLY A 187 41.95 7.15 -16.68
C GLY A 187 43.16 7.65 -15.88
N SER A 188 43.89 6.68 -15.31
CA SER A 188 45.28 6.72 -14.87
C SER A 188 45.83 8.09 -14.42
N LYS A 189 45.99 8.27 -13.11
CA LYS A 189 47.11 9.06 -12.60
C LYS A 189 48.07 8.15 -11.84
N LYS A 190 49.19 7.91 -12.53
CA LYS A 190 50.45 7.38 -12.01
C LYS A 190 50.91 8.15 -10.78
N ASP A 191 51.44 7.40 -9.82
CA ASP A 191 52.50 7.69 -8.85
C ASP A 191 52.62 9.12 -8.27
N LYS A 192 52.28 9.28 -6.99
CA LYS A 192 53.23 9.49 -5.87
C LYS A 192 52.52 9.58 -4.53
#